data_AF-A0A1F4XJH0-F1
#
_entry.id   AF-A0A1F4XJH0-F1
#
_cell.length_a   1.000
_cell.length_b   1.000
_cell.length_c   1.000
_cell.angle_alpha   90.00
_cell.angle_beta   90.00
_cell.angle_gamma   90.00
#
_symmetry.space_group_name_H-M   'P 1'
#
loop_
_entity.id
_entity.type
_entity.pdbx_description
1 polymer ?
#
loop_
_entity_poly.entity_id
_entity_poly.type
_entity_poly.pdbx_seq_one_letter_code
_entity_poly.pdbx_strand_id
1 'polypeptide(L)'
;MLAEILFWFHVSIIPLSIFAGLFLLLPTVIFVFIIHRLHFVVFGECLISRLQKYLGAMPRDLDFIQFAAKRLWGKEITKRISKLVDYAVVLLSISIAMLKHAW
;
A
#
# COMPACT_ATOMS: atom_id res chain seq x y z
N MET A 1 6.85 19.94 5.63
CA MET A 1 7.77 18.92 6.17
C MET A 1 7.03 17.65 6.59
N LEU A 2 6.07 17.70 7.53
CA LEU A 2 5.30 16.51 7.96
C LEU A 2 4.59 15.77 6.81
N ALA A 3 3.95 16.50 5.90
CA ALA A 3 3.31 15.95 4.71
C ALA A 3 4.27 15.13 3.81
N GLU A 4 5.51 15.60 3.70
CA GLU A 4 6.57 14.95 2.92
C GLU A 4 7.00 13.64 3.58
N ILE A 5 7.21 13.69 4.89
CA ILE A 5 7.57 12.52 5.70
C ILE A 5 6.48 11.45 5.59
N LEU A 6 5.21 11.83 5.73
CA LEU A 6 4.07 10.91 5.60
C LEU A 6 4.01 10.29 4.19
N PHE A 7 4.32 11.07 3.15
CA PHE A 7 4.35 10.55 1.78
C PHE A 7 5.43 9.49 1.60
N TRP A 8 6.68 9.81 1.95
CA TRP A 8 7.79 8.87 1.82
C TRP A 8 7.64 7.65 2.72
N PHE A 9 7.08 7.83 3.92
CA PHE A 9 6.74 6.72 4.81
C PHE A 9 5.69 5.79 4.18
N HIS A 10 4.63 6.34 3.59
CA HIS A 10 3.61 5.52 2.95
C HIS A 10 4.14 4.81 1.70
N VAL A 11 4.99 5.49 0.91
CA VAL A 11 5.68 4.88 -0.24
C VAL A 11 6.61 3.74 0.21
N SER A 12 7.38 3.91 1.30
CA SER A 12 8.34 2.90 1.75
C SER A 12 7.69 1.65 2.32
N ILE A 13 6.47 1.75 2.86
CA ILE A 13 5.69 0.59 3.31
C ILE A 13 5.39 -0.38 2.15
N ILE A 14 5.23 0.11 0.92
CA ILE A 14 4.92 -0.75 -0.24
C ILE A 14 6.03 -1.79 -0.49
N PRO A 15 7.29 -1.43 -0.77
CA PRO A 15 8.36 -2.42 -0.95
C PRO A 15 8.63 -3.20 0.34
N LEU A 16 8.53 -2.57 1.52
CA LEU A 16 8.69 -3.30 2.78
C LEU A 16 7.65 -4.41 2.92
N SER A 17 6.41 -4.20 2.50
CA SER A 17 5.36 -5.22 2.54
C SER A 17 5.64 -6.41 1.61
N ILE A 18 6.19 -6.14 0.42
CA ILE A 18 6.62 -7.17 -0.54
C ILE A 18 7.72 -8.04 0.06
N PHE A 19 8.73 -7.42 0.67
CA PHE A 19 9.86 -8.14 1.28
C PHE A 19 9.56 -8.69 2.67
N ALA A 20 8.47 -8.28 3.33
CA ALA A 20 8.09 -8.78 4.64
C ALA A 20 7.91 -10.31 4.63
N GLY A 21 7.51 -10.90 3.50
CA GLY A 21 7.42 -12.34 3.32
C GLY A 21 8.75 -13.10 3.49
N LEU A 22 9.90 -12.44 3.31
CA LEU A 22 11.21 -13.03 3.58
C LEU A 22 11.47 -13.20 5.08
N PHE A 23 10.92 -12.33 5.91
CA PHE A 23 11.20 -12.30 7.35
C PHE A 23 10.08 -12.92 8.18
N LEU A 24 8.82 -12.74 7.76
CA LEU A 24 7.64 -13.23 8.46
C LEU A 24 7.29 -14.68 8.07
N LEU A 25 6.43 -15.31 8.88
CA LEU A 25 5.81 -16.60 8.57
C LEU A 25 4.60 -16.40 7.66
N LEU A 26 4.28 -17.37 6.79
CA LEU A 26 3.13 -17.29 5.88
C LEU A 26 1.80 -16.94 6.57
N PRO A 27 1.43 -17.54 7.73
CA PRO A 27 0.21 -17.17 8.44
C PRO A 27 0.20 -15.70 8.88
N THR A 28 1.36 -15.17 9.28
CA THR A 28 1.50 -13.75 9.68
C THR A 28 1.30 -12.83 8.48
N VAL A 29 1.85 -13.16 7.31
CA VAL A 29 1.68 -12.37 6.08
C VAL A 29 0.19 -12.32 5.68
N ILE A 30 -0.49 -13.47 5.72
CA ILE A 30 -1.93 -13.55 5.44
C ILE A 30 -2.73 -12.74 6.47
N PHE A 31 -2.40 -12.85 7.75
CA PHE A 31 -3.09 -12.14 8.81
C PHE A 31 -2.94 -10.61 8.69
N VAL A 32 -1.72 -10.12 8.42
CA VAL A 32 -1.47 -8.70 8.18
C VAL A 32 -2.26 -8.20 6.97
N PHE A 33 -2.33 -9.00 5.90
CA PHE A 33 -3.13 -8.66 4.74
C PHE A 33 -4.64 -8.56 5.07
N ILE A 34 -5.18 -9.52 5.83
CA ILE A 34 -6.57 -9.48 6.28
C ILE A 34 -6.84 -8.23 7.10
N ILE A 35 -5.98 -7.90 8.07
CA ILE A 35 -6.09 -6.67 8.86
C ILE A 35 -6.07 -5.44 7.96
N HIS A 36 -5.16 -5.40 6.98
CA HIS A 36 -5.06 -4.27 6.06
C HIS A 36 -6.33 -4.10 5.21
N ARG A 37 -6.93 -5.19 4.74
CA ARG A 37 -8.20 -5.15 4.00
C ARG A 37 -9.37 -4.75 4.89
N LEU A 38 -9.45 -5.26 6.12
CA LEU A 38 -10.46 -4.84 7.09
C LEU A 38 -10.34 -3.35 7.41
N HIS A 39 -9.12 -2.85 7.59
CA HIS A 39 -8.83 -1.44 7.76
C HIS A 39 -9.33 -0.61 6.56
N PHE A 40 -9.10 -1.05 5.32
CA PHE A 40 -9.68 -0.40 4.14
C PHE A 40 -11.22 -0.43 4.10
N VAL A 41 -11.85 -1.51 4.57
CA VAL A 41 -13.31 -1.62 4.63
C VAL A 41 -13.89 -0.68 5.69
N VAL A 42 -13.28 -0.61 6.87
CA VAL A 42 -13.76 0.22 7.99
C VAL A 42 -13.56 1.70 7.73
N PHE A 43 -12.41 2.09 7.17
CA PHE A 43 -12.05 3.50 7.03
C PHE A 43 -12.21 4.03 5.59
N GLY A 44 -12.52 3.17 4.62
CA GLY A 44 -12.67 3.51 3.20
C GLY A 44 -11.36 3.77 2.46
N GLU A 45 -10.28 4.00 3.19
CA GLU A 45 -8.93 4.26 2.70
C GLU A 45 -7.89 3.95 3.78
N CYS A 46 -6.60 3.92 3.41
CA CYS A 46 -5.51 3.80 4.37
C CYS A 46 -5.50 5.01 5.34
N LEU A 47 -5.36 4.77 6.65
CA LEU A 47 -5.21 5.80 7.68
C LEU A 47 -4.16 6.86 7.32
N ILE A 48 -3.03 6.46 6.72
CA ILE A 48 -1.99 7.41 6.32
C ILE A 48 -2.50 8.34 5.21
N SER A 49 -3.20 7.81 4.21
CA SER A 49 -3.84 8.62 3.16
C SER A 49 -4.90 9.55 3.73
N ARG A 50 -5.71 9.06 4.67
CA ARG A 50 -6.72 9.88 5.34
C ARG A 50 -6.08 11.04 6.09
N LEU A 51 -4.98 10.79 6.80
CA LEU A 51 -4.21 11.84 7.49
C LEU A 51 -3.60 12.83 6.49
N GLN A 52 -3.05 12.35 5.37
CA GLN A 52 -2.52 13.23 4.31
C GLN A 52 -3.61 14.11 3.69
N LYS A 53 -4.80 13.57 3.46
CA LYS A 53 -5.97 14.33 2.98
C LYS A 53 -6.45 15.34 4.01
N TYR A 54 -6.46 14.96 5.29
CA TYR A 54 -6.81 15.87 6.39
C TYR A 54 -5.84 17.05 6.48
N LEU A 55 -4.54 16.79 6.30
CA LEU A 55 -3.49 17.82 6.30
C LEU A 55 -3.43 18.64 4.99
N GLY A 56 -4.32 18.38 4.02
CA GLY A 56 -4.33 19.07 2.72
C GLY A 56 -3.17 18.69 1.79
N ALA A 57 -2.40 17.65 2.12
CA ALA A 57 -1.24 17.20 1.36
C ALA A 57 -1.59 16.27 0.20
N MET A 58 -2.82 15.75 0.15
CA MET A 58 -3.30 14.81 -0.86
C MET A 58 -4.72 15.21 -1.31
N PRO A 59 -5.01 15.21 -2.62
CA PRO A 59 -6.36 15.45 -3.14
C PRO A 59 -7.35 14.39 -2.63
N ARG A 60 -8.58 14.81 -2.31
CA ARG A 60 -9.59 13.91 -1.69
C ARG A 60 -10.15 12.87 -2.66
N ASP A 61 -10.14 13.19 -3.95
CA ASP A 61 -10.68 12.40 -5.06
C ASP A 61 -9.75 11.27 -5.53
N LEU A 62 -8.46 11.36 -5.19
CA LEU A 62 -7.45 10.37 -5.55
C LEU A 62 -7.27 9.33 -4.44
N ASP A 63 -6.95 8.10 -4.84
CA ASP A 63 -6.34 7.11 -3.94
C ASP A 63 -4.81 7.29 -3.88
N PHE A 64 -4.16 6.59 -2.94
CA PHE A 64 -2.73 6.79 -2.72
C PHE A 64 -1.87 6.40 -3.92
N ILE A 65 -2.21 5.32 -4.62
CA ILE A 65 -1.42 4.85 -5.76
C ILE A 65 -1.58 5.83 -6.93
N GLN A 66 -2.78 6.36 -7.16
CA GLN A 66 -3.03 7.44 -8.12
C GLN A 66 -2.23 8.69 -7.77
N PHE A 67 -2.26 9.10 -6.50
CA PHE A 67 -1.50 10.26 -6.03
C PHE A 67 0.01 10.06 -6.17
N ALA A 68 0.53 8.90 -5.77
CA ALA A 68 1.94 8.57 -5.88
C ALA A 68 2.38 8.49 -7.35
N ALA A 69 1.57 7.91 -8.24
CA ALA A 69 1.83 7.85 -9.68
C ALA A 69 1.91 9.24 -10.30
N LYS A 70 0.95 10.11 -9.97
CA LYS A 70 0.91 11.49 -10.43
C LYS A 70 2.08 12.31 -9.89
N ARG A 71 2.44 12.10 -8.62
CA ARG A 71 3.50 12.86 -7.95
C ARG A 71 4.91 12.45 -8.37
N LEU A 72 5.19 11.15 -8.52
CA LEU A 72 6.53 10.65 -8.82
C LEU A 72 6.81 10.60 -10.32
N TRP A 73 5.80 10.30 -11.14
CA TRP A 73 5.98 10.11 -12.58
C TRP A 73 5.17 11.08 -13.44
N GLY A 74 4.40 11.99 -12.86
CA GLY A 74 3.52 12.90 -13.61
C GLY A 74 2.38 12.19 -14.33
N LYS A 75 2.12 10.90 -14.04
CA LYS A 75 1.15 10.07 -14.76
C LYS A 75 -0.18 10.00 -14.03
N GLU A 76 -1.26 10.32 -14.73
CA GLU A 76 -2.61 10.06 -14.26
C GLU A 76 -2.99 8.62 -14.57
N ILE A 77 -3.26 7.85 -13.53
CA ILE A 77 -3.69 6.45 -13.65
C ILE A 77 -5.14 6.30 -13.21
N THR A 78 -5.84 5.36 -13.83
CA THR A 78 -7.25 5.08 -13.50
C THR A 78 -7.37 4.29 -12.20
N LYS A 79 -8.54 4.37 -11.55
CA LYS A 79 -8.85 3.56 -10.35
C LYS A 79 -8.71 2.05 -10.58
N ARG A 80 -8.91 1.58 -11.82
CA ARG A 80 -8.70 0.17 -12.20
C ARG A 80 -7.23 -0.22 -12.13
N ILE A 81 -6.34 0.63 -12.67
CA ILE A 81 -4.89 0.40 -12.61
C ILE A 81 -4.41 0.44 -11.17
N SER A 82 -4.86 1.42 -10.39
CA SER A 82 -4.55 1.49 -8.95
C SER A 82 -4.93 0.20 -8.21
N LYS A 83 -6.17 -0.30 -8.38
CA LYS A 83 -6.60 -1.58 -7.80
C LYS A 83 -5.75 -2.77 -8.28
N LEU A 84 -5.34 -2.77 -9.55
CA LEU A 84 -4.48 -3.83 -10.08
C LEU A 84 -3.10 -3.82 -9.42
N VAL A 85 -2.52 -2.64 -9.20
CA VAL A 85 -1.25 -2.49 -8.47
C VAL A 85 -1.41 -2.96 -7.02
N ASP A 86 -2.49 -2.59 -6.33
CA ASP A 86 -2.78 -3.06 -4.97
C ASP A 86 -2.81 -4.60 -4.89
N TYR A 87 -3.55 -5.26 -5.79
CA TYR A 87 -3.57 -6.73 -5.85
C TYR A 87 -2.23 -7.35 -6.25
N ALA A 88 -1.48 -6.71 -7.14
CA ALA A 88 -0.16 -7.19 -7.55
C ALA A 88 0.83 -7.16 -6.38
N VAL A 89 0.85 -6.10 -5.57
CA VAL A 89 1.70 -5.99 -4.36
C VAL A 89 1.40 -7.13 -3.38
N VAL A 90 0.12 -7.43 -3.16
CA VAL A 90 -0.31 -8.52 -2.28
C VAL A 90 0.11 -9.88 -2.83
N LEU A 91 -0.15 -10.13 -4.12
CA LEU A 91 0.20 -11.40 -4.76
C LEU A 91 1.71 -11.65 -4.73
N LEU A 92 2.52 -10.61 -4.93
CA LEU A 92 3.98 -10.69 -4.81
C LEU A 92 4.39 -11.03 -3.37
N SER A 93 3.80 -10.36 -2.38
CA SER A 93 4.09 -10.62 -0.96
C SER A 93 3.79 -12.07 -0.56
N ILE A 94 2.64 -12.61 -1.00
CA ILE A 94 2.25 -14.01 -0.76
C ILE A 94 3.18 -14.97 -1.49
N SER A 95 3.49 -14.72 -2.77
CA SER A 95 4.38 -15.56 -3.57
C SER A 95 5.77 -15.67 -2.95
N ILE A 96 6.33 -14.55 -2.47
CA ILE A 96 7.63 -14.52 -1.79
C ILE A 96 7.60 -15.33 -0.50
N ALA A 97 6.56 -15.16 0.33
CA ALA A 97 6.40 -15.93 1.55
C ALA A 97 6.26 -17.44 1.27
N MET A 98 5.50 -17.81 0.24
CA MET A 98 5.37 -19.21 -0.18
C MET A 98 6.69 -19.81 -0.66
N LEU A 99 7.45 -19.08 -1.49
CA LEU A 99 8.75 -19.54 -1.98
C LEU A 99 9.74 -19.79 -0.84
N LYS A 100 9.78 -18.89 0.16
CA LYS A 100 10.59 -19.07 1.36
C LYS A 100 10.23 -20.33 2.13
N HIS A 101 8.94 -20.64 2.25
CA HIS A 101 8.46 -21.81 3.02
C HIS A 101 8.51 -23.13 2.24
N ALA A 102 8.72 -23.08 0.92
CA ALA A 102 8.87 -24.26 0.07
C ALA A 102 10.31 -24.81 0.04
N TRP A 103 11.26 -24.09 0.63
CA TRP A 103 12.67 -24.44 0.79
C TRP A 103 13.02 -24.59 2.27
#